data_AF-A0A9D3VIC9-F1
#
_entry.id   AF-A0A9D3VIC9-F1
#
_cell.length_a   1.000
_cell.length_b   1.000
_cell.length_c   1.000
_cell.angle_alpha   90.00
_cell.angle_beta   90.00
_cell.angle_gamma   90.00
#
_symmetry.space_group_name_H-M   'P 1'
#
loop_
_entity.id
_entity.type
_entity.pdbx_description
1 polymer ?
#
loop_
_entity_poly.entity_id
_entity_poly.type
_entity_poly.pdbx_seq_one_letter_code
_entity_poly.pdbx_strand_id
1 'polypeptide(L)'
;MSERISVVIYYDGKVRYTKNGVIFLSENTPRLVFNQNIDLTELCKRIRRKIFGTTPMKVLSIKYQFCASVDPVTSDSFDIKCAHGLEAMVQTHLASGAPYLELYVQFVSLNDTFATAIREEYTTPA
;
A
#
# COMPACT_ATOMS: atom_id res chain seq x y z
N MET A 1 -20.62 9.25 16.66
CA MET A 1 -19.67 9.90 15.73
C MET A 1 -18.78 8.80 15.17
N SER A 2 -18.57 8.72 13.86
CA SER A 2 -17.61 7.75 13.31
C SER A 2 -16.19 8.26 13.56
N GLU A 3 -15.40 7.49 14.30
CA GLU A 3 -14.00 7.80 14.51
C GLU A 3 -13.21 7.69 13.19
N ARG A 4 -12.22 8.57 13.05
CA ARG A 4 -11.38 8.67 11.85
C ARG A 4 -10.03 8.01 12.09
N ILE A 5 -9.61 7.17 11.16
CA ILE A 5 -8.30 6.53 11.12
C ILE A 5 -7.40 7.32 10.17
N SER A 6 -6.20 7.66 10.65
CA SER A 6 -5.12 8.21 9.83
C SER A 6 -4.20 7.09 9.36
N VAL A 7 -3.85 7.09 8.08
CA VAL A 7 -3.05 6.03 7.46
C VAL A 7 -1.87 6.64 6.73
N VAL A 8 -0.72 6.01 6.91
CA VAL A 8 0.50 6.23 6.13
C VAL A 8 0.60 5.10 5.10
N ILE A 9 0.74 5.47 3.83
CA ILE A 9 0.82 4.50 2.73
C ILE A 9 2.25 4.44 2.22
N TYR A 10 2.81 3.24 2.27
CA TYR A 10 4.00 2.83 1.56
C TYR A 10 3.57 2.13 0.27
N TYR A 11 4.20 2.46 -0.84
CA TYR A 11 3.86 1.87 -2.13
C TYR A 11 5.08 1.74 -3.02
N ASP A 12 4.93 0.95 -4.07
CA ASP A 12 5.99 0.70 -5.02
C ASP A 12 6.36 1.98 -5.80
N GLY A 13 7.38 2.70 -5.33
CA GLY A 13 8.10 3.77 -6.03
C GLY A 13 9.32 3.23 -6.81
N LYS A 14 10.03 4.12 -7.53
CA LYS A 14 11.19 3.86 -8.43
C LYS A 14 11.91 2.53 -8.12
N VAL A 15 11.91 1.61 -9.09
CA VAL A 15 12.51 0.27 -8.96
C VAL A 15 14.01 0.40 -8.62
N ARG A 16 14.44 -0.12 -7.48
CA ARG A 16 15.86 -0.32 -7.17
C ARG A 16 16.14 -1.81 -7.02
N TYR A 17 16.98 -2.34 -7.90
CA TYR A 17 17.49 -3.69 -7.80
C TYR A 17 18.61 -3.73 -6.76
N THR A 18 18.48 -4.60 -5.75
CA THR A 18 19.54 -4.85 -4.77
C THR A 18 20.00 -6.30 -4.84
N LYS A 19 21.15 -6.60 -4.23
CA LYS A 19 21.74 -7.96 -4.17
C LYS A 19 20.83 -9.00 -3.48
N ASN A 20 19.84 -8.53 -2.71
CA ASN A 20 18.91 -9.35 -1.92
C ASN A 20 17.47 -9.33 -2.48
N GLY A 21 17.25 -8.76 -3.67
CA GLY A 21 15.92 -8.66 -4.30
C GLY A 21 15.54 -7.25 -4.72
N VAL A 22 14.29 -7.10 -5.17
CA VAL A 22 13.72 -5.82 -5.60
C VAL A 22 13.19 -5.08 -4.38
N ILE A 23 13.72 -3.88 -4.11
CA ILE A 23 13.22 -3.00 -3.05
C ILE A 23 12.58 -1.79 -3.72
N PHE A 24 11.31 -1.54 -3.40
CA PHE A 24 10.59 -0.39 -3.90
C PHE A 24 10.61 0.72 -2.85
N LEU A 25 11.17 1.88 -3.22
CA LEU A 25 11.28 3.04 -2.33
C LEU A 25 10.47 4.19 -2.93
N SER A 26 9.38 4.57 -2.26
CA SER A 26 8.72 5.85 -2.49
C SER A 26 9.30 6.88 -1.52
N GLU A 27 9.85 7.99 -2.05
CA GLU A 27 10.29 9.14 -1.25
C GLU A 27 9.10 9.90 -0.62
N ASN A 28 7.87 9.62 -1.08
CA ASN A 28 6.63 10.18 -0.56
C ASN A 28 5.84 9.15 0.23
N THR A 29 5.46 9.49 1.47
CA THR A 29 4.57 8.71 2.35
C THR A 29 3.20 9.40 2.45
N PRO A 30 2.33 9.26 1.43
CA PRO A 30 1.05 9.94 1.41
C PRO A 30 0.19 9.52 2.59
N ARG A 31 -0.42 10.53 3.23
CA ARG A 31 -1.38 10.33 4.31
C ARG A 31 -2.81 10.33 3.79
N LEU A 32 -3.59 9.36 4.25
CA LEU A 32 -5.01 9.25 4.00
C LEU A 32 -5.75 9.25 5.34
N VAL A 33 -6.96 9.82 5.35
CA VAL A 33 -7.87 9.73 6.50
C VAL A 33 -9.19 9.13 6.04
N PHE A 34 -9.71 8.15 6.78
CA PHE A 34 -10.99 7.52 6.50
C PHE A 34 -11.75 7.16 7.77
N ASN A 35 -13.04 6.85 7.63
CA ASN A 35 -13.86 6.39 8.75
C ASN A 35 -13.61 4.89 9.00
N GLN A 36 -13.71 4.45 10.25
CA GLN A 36 -13.55 3.03 10.64
C GLN A 36 -14.40 2.04 9.84
N ASN A 37 -15.56 2.46 9.33
CA ASN A 37 -16.47 1.64 8.54
C ASN A 37 -16.23 1.70 7.02
N ILE A 38 -15.02 2.07 6.59
CA ILE A 38 -14.64 2.05 5.18
C ILE A 38 -14.75 0.62 4.63
N ASP A 39 -15.21 0.47 3.40
CA ASP A 39 -15.13 -0.81 2.67
C ASP A 39 -13.87 -0.89 1.81
N LEU A 40 -13.50 -2.10 1.40
CA LEU A 40 -12.27 -2.35 0.64
C LEU A 40 -12.26 -1.65 -0.73
N THR A 41 -13.42 -1.49 -1.37
CA THR A 41 -13.54 -0.84 -2.67
C THR A 41 -13.27 0.66 -2.55
N GLU A 42 -13.88 1.31 -1.57
CA GLU A 42 -13.65 2.73 -1.29
C GLU A 42 -12.22 2.97 -0.78
N LEU A 43 -11.64 2.07 0.02
CA LEU A 43 -10.23 2.15 0.41
C LEU A 43 -9.30 2.14 -0.81
N CYS A 44 -9.43 1.14 -1.69
CA CYS A 44 -8.67 1.04 -2.94
C CYS A 44 -8.80 2.30 -3.79
N LYS A 45 -10.04 2.81 -3.95
CA LYS A 45 -10.32 4.02 -4.72
C LYS A 45 -9.65 5.25 -4.14
N ARG A 46 -9.70 5.43 -2.81
CA ARG A 46 -9.06 6.57 -2.13
C ARG A 46 -7.54 6.51 -2.20
N ILE A 47 -6.96 5.33 -1.97
CA ILE A 47 -5.52 5.08 -2.10
C ILE A 47 -5.07 5.44 -3.52
N ARG A 48 -5.74 4.90 -4.54
CA ARG A 48 -5.42 5.18 -5.95
C ARG A 48 -5.50 6.68 -6.26
N ARG A 49 -6.62 7.32 -5.88
CA ARG A 49 -6.82 8.76 -6.14
C ARG A 49 -5.78 9.62 -5.43
N LYS A 50 -5.36 9.22 -4.22
CA LYS A 50 -4.37 9.95 -3.43
C LYS A 50 -2.97 9.88 -4.05
N ILE A 51 -2.57 8.73 -4.57
CA ILE A 51 -1.22 8.50 -5.11
C ILE A 51 -1.12 8.92 -6.58
N PHE A 52 -2.11 8.54 -7.39
CA PHE A 52 -2.04 8.60 -8.84
C PHE A 52 -3.03 9.59 -9.48
N GLY A 53 -3.88 10.26 -8.69
CA GLY A 53 -4.87 11.19 -9.21
C GLY A 53 -5.84 10.51 -10.18
N THR A 54 -5.76 10.88 -11.46
CA THR A 54 -6.58 10.34 -12.55
C THR A 54 -5.89 9.24 -13.36
N THR A 55 -4.61 8.92 -13.08
CA THR A 55 -3.86 7.91 -13.81
C THR A 55 -4.44 6.50 -13.58
N PRO A 56 -4.65 5.70 -14.65
CA PRO A 56 -5.29 4.39 -14.55
C PRO A 56 -4.33 3.33 -13.96
N MET A 57 -4.33 3.23 -12.63
CA MET A 57 -3.66 2.18 -11.87
C MET A 57 -4.66 1.21 -11.24
N LYS A 58 -4.26 -0.05 -11.11
CA LYS A 58 -4.98 -1.08 -10.35
C LYS A 58 -4.19 -1.44 -9.10
N VAL A 59 -4.86 -1.51 -7.96
CA VAL A 59 -4.29 -2.05 -6.72
C VAL A 59 -4.22 -3.57 -6.86
N LEU A 60 -3.04 -4.15 -6.67
CA LEU A 60 -2.82 -5.60 -6.70
C LEU A 60 -2.99 -6.22 -5.32
N SER A 61 -2.37 -5.62 -4.32
CA SER A 61 -2.39 -6.09 -2.95
C SER A 61 -2.30 -4.91 -1.98
N ILE A 62 -2.89 -5.11 -0.80
CA ILE A 62 -2.75 -4.21 0.34
C ILE A 62 -2.33 -5.08 1.51
N LYS A 63 -1.20 -4.75 2.13
CA LYS A 63 -0.70 -5.41 3.33
C LYS A 63 -0.71 -4.42 4.48
N TYR A 64 -1.28 -4.83 5.60
CA TYR A 64 -1.19 -4.08 6.85
C TYR A 64 0.01 -4.58 7.66
N GLN A 65 0.79 -3.66 8.23
CA GLN A 65 1.87 -3.97 9.17
C GLN A 65 1.63 -3.26 10.50
N PHE A 66 1.90 -3.96 11.59
CA PHE A 66 1.72 -3.44 12.94
C PHE A 66 2.81 -3.95 13.89
N CYS A 67 3.01 -3.23 15.00
CA CYS A 67 3.91 -3.64 16.07
C CYS A 67 3.29 -4.81 16.85
N ALA A 68 3.96 -5.96 16.86
CA ALA A 68 3.50 -7.17 17.56
C ALA A 68 4.07 -7.26 18.99
N SER A 69 5.30 -6.81 19.20
CA SER A 69 5.93 -6.64 20.51
C SER A 69 6.83 -5.41 20.50
N VAL A 70 7.00 -4.79 21.66
CA VAL A 70 7.89 -3.63 21.87
C VAL A 70 9.23 -4.04 22.49
N ASP A 71 9.35 -5.24 23.04
CA ASP A 71 10.60 -5.73 23.63
C ASP A 71 10.77 -7.26 23.41
N PRO A 72 11.62 -7.69 22.45
CA PRO A 72 12.24 -6.86 21.41
C PRO A 72 11.17 -6.28 20.47
N VAL A 73 11.48 -5.17 19.79
CA VAL A 73 10.57 -4.59 18.79
C VAL A 73 10.39 -5.58 17.64
N THR A 74 9.22 -6.19 17.56
CA THR A 74 8.82 -7.07 16.45
C THR A 74 7.61 -6.50 15.73
N SER A 75 7.58 -6.66 14.42
CA SER A 75 6.44 -6.30 13.58
C SER A 75 5.83 -7.56 12.99
N ASP A 76 4.50 -7.56 12.87
CA ASP A 76 3.74 -8.57 12.13
C ASP A 76 2.90 -7.89 11.04
N SER A 77 2.43 -8.68 10.08
CA SER A 77 1.72 -8.15 8.92
C SER A 77 0.82 -9.19 8.27
N PHE A 78 -0.28 -8.73 7.66
CA PHE A 78 -1.16 -9.60 6.87
C PHE A 78 -1.77 -8.88 5.67
N ASP A 79 -2.16 -9.66 4.66
CA ASP A 79 -2.82 -9.15 3.46
C ASP A 79 -4.31 -8.86 3.72
N ILE A 80 -4.78 -7.70 3.27
CA ILE A 80 -6.19 -7.32 3.30
C ILE A 80 -6.87 -7.81 2.02
N LYS A 81 -7.43 -9.03 2.08
CA LYS A 81 -8.06 -9.69 0.92
C LYS A 81 -9.58 -9.52 0.87
N CYS A 82 -10.21 -9.18 2.00
CA CYS A 82 -11.67 -9.13 2.12
C CYS A 82 -12.11 -8.19 3.26
N ALA A 83 -13.43 -8.05 3.43
CA ALA A 83 -14.03 -7.24 4.49
C ALA A 83 -13.57 -7.65 5.90
N HIS A 84 -13.43 -8.96 6.16
CA HIS A 84 -12.97 -9.44 7.46
C HIS A 84 -11.50 -9.06 7.73
N GLY A 85 -10.63 -9.08 6.72
CA GLY A 85 -9.25 -8.60 6.86
C GLY A 85 -9.20 -7.09 7.14
N LEU A 86 -10.12 -6.32 6.56
CA LEU A 86 -10.22 -4.88 6.80
C LEU A 86 -10.72 -4.58 8.23
N GLU A 87 -11.68 -5.35 8.71
CA GLU A 87 -12.14 -5.29 10.09
C GLU A 87 -11.02 -5.66 11.07
N ALA A 88 -10.29 -6.75 10.82
CA ALA A 88 -9.14 -7.14 11.63
C ALA A 88 -8.07 -6.04 11.67
N MET A 89 -7.80 -5.39 10.54
CA MET A 89 -6.88 -4.25 10.47
C MET A 89 -7.35 -3.11 11.39
N VAL A 90 -8.62 -2.72 11.30
CA VAL A 90 -9.18 -1.64 12.13
C VAL A 90 -9.10 -1.99 13.61
N GLN A 91 -9.52 -3.20 14.00
CA GLN A 91 -9.51 -3.65 15.39
C GLN A 91 -8.08 -3.70 15.96
N THR A 92 -7.13 -4.29 15.22
CA THR A 92 -5.73 -4.34 15.65
C THR A 92 -5.14 -2.95 15.79
N HIS A 93 -5.47 -2.01 14.89
CA HIS A 93 -5.00 -0.64 15.00
C HIS A 93 -5.55 0.06 16.25
N LEU A 94 -6.85 -0.07 16.54
CA LEU A 94 -7.46 0.51 17.73
C LEU A 94 -6.86 -0.06 19.02
N ALA A 95 -6.62 -1.37 19.06
CA ALA A 95 -5.98 -2.03 20.19
C ALA A 95 -4.52 -1.57 20.39
N SER A 96 -3.80 -1.27 19.30
CA SER A 96 -2.41 -0.82 19.38
C SER A 96 -2.23 0.59 19.96
N GLY A 97 -3.25 1.44 19.85
CA GLY A 97 -3.15 2.87 20.17
C GLY A 97 -2.18 3.65 19.28
N ALA A 98 -1.71 3.07 18.17
CA ALA A 98 -0.79 3.72 17.25
C ALA A 98 -1.43 5.00 16.66
N PRO A 99 -0.66 6.08 16.47
CA PRO A 99 -1.19 7.34 15.94
C PRO A 99 -1.59 7.26 14.46
N TYR A 100 -1.08 6.26 13.74
CA TYR A 100 -1.41 6.02 12.34
C TYR A 100 -1.29 4.53 12.01
N LEU A 101 -2.00 4.14 10.95
CA LEU A 101 -1.97 2.80 10.37
C LEU A 101 -0.96 2.75 9.23
N GLU A 102 -0.18 1.68 9.12
CA GLU A 102 0.79 1.51 8.05
C GLU A 102 0.30 0.51 7.00
N LEU A 103 0.11 0.98 5.76
CA LEU A 103 -0.27 0.13 4.62
C LEU A 103 0.84 0.05 3.60
N TYR A 104 1.13 -1.15 3.12
CA TYR A 104 1.97 -1.42 1.97
C TYR A 104 1.08 -1.80 0.79
N VAL A 105 1.15 -1.05 -0.30
CA VAL A 105 0.25 -1.20 -1.44
C VAL A 105 1.03 -1.42 -2.71
N GLN A 106 0.70 -2.51 -3.41
CA GLN A 106 1.25 -2.81 -4.73
C GLN A 106 0.27 -2.39 -5.81
N PHE A 107 0.80 -1.88 -6.92
CA PHE A 107 0.03 -1.41 -8.06
C PHE A 107 0.51 -2.02 -9.36
N VAL A 108 -0.38 -2.03 -10.35
CA VAL A 108 -0.05 -2.27 -11.74
C VAL A 108 -0.66 -1.20 -12.61
N SER A 109 0.09 -0.76 -13.63
CA SER A 109 -0.45 0.07 -14.70
C SER A 109 -1.48 -0.72 -15.49
N LEU A 110 -2.66 -0.13 -15.72
CA LEU A 110 -3.68 -0.74 -16.58
C LEU A 110 -3.35 -0.56 -18.07
N ASN A 111 -2.35 0.26 -18.41
CA ASN A 111 -1.85 0.38 -19.77
C ASN A 111 -0.73 -0.64 -19.98
N ASP A 112 -1.02 -1.72 -20.72
CA ASP A 112 -0.03 -2.70 -21.24
C ASP A 112 1.10 -2.04 -22.05
N THR A 113 0.89 -0.81 -22.54
CA THR A 113 1.88 -0.02 -23.29
C THR A 113 3.12 0.37 -22.49
N PHE A 114 3.02 0.51 -21.16
CA PHE A 114 4.20 0.79 -20.32
C PHE A 114 5.12 -0.44 -20.16
N ALA A 115 4.55 -1.65 -20.19
CA ALA A 115 5.33 -2.89 -20.23
C ALA A 115 6.01 -3.08 -21.59
N THR A 116 5.45 -2.51 -22.67
CA THR A 116 6.06 -2.51 -24.00
C THR A 116 7.19 -1.48 -24.12
N ALA A 117 7.02 -0.27 -23.57
CA ALA A 117 8.03 0.78 -23.63
C ALA A 117 9.34 0.40 -22.92
N ILE A 118 9.26 -0.31 -21.78
CA ILE A 118 10.46 -0.82 -21.09
C ILE A 118 11.09 -2.01 -21.84
N ARG A 119 10.34 -2.77 -22.66
CA ARG A 119 10.94 -3.78 -23.53
C ARG A 119 11.69 -3.15 -24.71
N GLU A 120 11.23 -2.04 -25.27
CA GLU A 120 11.93 -1.40 -26.40
C GLU A 120 13.22 -0.67 -25.98
N GLU A 121 13.31 -0.14 -24.75
CA GLU A 121 14.51 0.56 -24.26
C GLU A 121 15.70 -0.38 -23.93
N TYR A 122 15.48 -1.70 -23.88
CA TYR A 122 16.51 -2.72 -23.62
C TYR A 122 16.68 -3.79 -24.70
N THR A 123 16.00 -3.64 -25.84
CA THR A 123 16.18 -4.55 -26.99
C THR A 123 16.66 -3.80 -28.22
N THR A 124 17.69 -2.96 -28.08
CA THR A 124 18.54 -2.63 -29.23
C THR A 124 19.56 -3.75 -29.39
N PRO A 125 19.55 -4.51 -30.50
CA PRO A 125 20.55 -5.54 -30.74
C PRO A 125 21.90 -4.86 -31.00
N ALA A 126 22.95 -5.35 -30.36
CA ALA A 126 24.32 -5.20 -30.85
C ALA A 126 24.64 -6.38 -31.77
#